data_AF-A0AAW8PXN2-F1
#
_entry.id   AF-A0AAW8PXN2-F1
#
_cell.length_a   1.000
_cell.length_b   1.000
_cell.length_c   1.000
_cell.angle_alpha   90.00
_cell.angle_beta   90.00
_cell.angle_gamma   90.00
#
_symmetry.space_group_name_H-M   'P 1'
#
loop_
_entity.id
_entity.type
_entity.pdbx_description
1 polymer ?
#
loop_
_entity_poly.entity_id
_entity_poly.type
_entity_poly.pdbx_seq_one_letter_code
_entity_poly.pdbx_strand_id
1 'polypeptide(L)'
;MIATKQYPETIKSLIKNAEPYFLSDSYINQIVLSKKWSEHGSNLDECEELFDNMGVDPDKTLKCSLKLKSMLTKWIPLRLRYIASEMEYELNNSTTIYRAISVKPEKLTETVNKLNAAKTVSDFGCYWSSSEYVQPWGAKTNKGDKTIYIKMELPLEALDIIETLRSRIDFNNGDDEQEYNLKGCFPVKDFSITND
;
A
#
# COMPACT_ATOMS: atom_id res chain seq x y z
N MET A 1 25.20 -14.56 6.51
CA MET A 1 24.12 -13.74 7.12
C MET A 1 22.87 -14.04 6.29
N ILE A 2 21.90 -14.90 6.62
CA ILE A 2 21.11 -15.19 7.84
C ILE A 2 20.47 -13.94 8.44
N ALA A 3 19.63 -13.26 7.63
CA ALA A 3 18.57 -12.35 8.08
C ALA A 3 17.30 -12.42 7.20
N THR A 4 17.30 -13.20 6.11
CA THR A 4 16.20 -13.21 5.12
C THR A 4 14.97 -14.01 5.54
N LYS A 5 15.08 -15.00 6.44
CA LYS A 5 13.92 -15.83 6.86
C LYS A 5 12.97 -15.15 7.86
N GLN A 6 13.35 -14.03 8.46
CA GLN A 6 12.53 -13.39 9.52
C GLN A 6 11.43 -12.49 8.97
N TYR A 7 11.62 -11.92 7.77
CA TYR A 7 10.65 -10.99 7.16
C TYR A 7 9.32 -11.66 6.79
N PRO A 8 9.31 -12.77 6.01
CA PRO A 8 8.06 -13.41 5.60
C PRO A 8 7.17 -13.84 6.78
N GLU A 9 7.76 -14.48 7.79
CA GLU A 9 7.01 -14.98 8.94
C GLU A 9 6.49 -13.84 9.82
N THR A 10 7.26 -12.76 9.95
CA THR A 10 6.82 -11.55 10.67
C THR A 10 5.63 -10.90 9.96
N ILE A 11 5.69 -10.73 8.64
CA ILE A 11 4.58 -10.15 7.84
C ILE A 11 3.33 -11.00 7.93
N LYS A 12 3.43 -12.33 7.75
CA LYS A 12 2.29 -13.24 7.91
C LYS A 12 1.64 -13.08 9.28
N SER A 13 2.46 -12.99 10.34
CA SER A 13 1.94 -12.76 11.69
C SER A 13 1.27 -11.40 11.82
N LEU A 14 1.84 -10.32 11.26
CA LEU A 14 1.27 -8.98 11.29
C LEU A 14 -0.08 -8.93 10.57
N ILE A 15 -0.18 -9.52 9.38
CA ILE A 15 -1.43 -9.59 8.61
C ILE A 15 -2.49 -10.39 9.36
N LYS A 16 -2.12 -11.56 9.91
CA LYS A 16 -3.04 -12.37 10.72
C LYS A 16 -3.56 -11.62 11.94
N ASN A 17 -2.71 -10.83 12.60
CA ASN A 17 -3.10 -10.01 13.74
C ASN A 17 -3.97 -8.82 13.34
N ALA A 18 -3.86 -8.35 12.09
CA ALA A 18 -4.67 -7.27 11.52
C ALA A 18 -6.04 -7.75 11.00
N GLU A 19 -6.18 -9.03 10.61
CA GLU A 19 -7.41 -9.59 10.04
C GLU A 19 -8.70 -9.27 10.86
N PRO A 20 -8.71 -9.33 12.20
CA PRO A 20 -9.90 -8.96 12.98
C PRO A 20 -10.36 -7.52 12.77
N TYR A 21 -9.45 -6.58 12.48
CA TYR A 21 -9.81 -5.19 12.17
C TYR A 21 -10.60 -5.11 10.86
N PHE A 22 -10.13 -5.78 9.81
CA PHE A 22 -10.76 -5.79 8.48
C PHE A 22 -12.08 -6.57 8.44
N LEU A 23 -12.29 -7.47 9.41
CA LEU A 23 -13.56 -8.19 9.58
C LEU A 23 -14.49 -7.54 10.61
N SER A 24 -14.09 -6.42 11.19
CA SER A 24 -14.93 -5.70 12.15
C SER A 24 -16.16 -5.09 11.47
N ASP A 25 -17.25 -5.01 12.22
CA ASP A 25 -18.46 -4.31 11.76
C ASP A 25 -18.18 -2.85 11.39
N SER A 26 -17.26 -2.19 12.10
CA SER A 26 -16.89 -0.80 11.80
C SER A 26 -16.33 -0.66 10.40
N TYR A 27 -15.32 -1.47 10.04
CA TYR A 27 -14.67 -1.40 8.74
C TYR A 27 -15.60 -1.82 7.60
N ILE A 28 -16.32 -2.94 7.77
CA ILE A 28 -17.23 -3.43 6.74
C ILE A 28 -18.40 -2.46 6.53
N ASN A 29 -18.99 -1.92 7.61
CA ASN A 29 -20.09 -0.97 7.47
C ASN A 29 -19.63 0.33 6.81
N GLN A 30 -18.39 0.78 7.04
CA GLN A 30 -17.82 1.92 6.32
C GLN A 30 -17.85 1.68 4.81
N ILE A 31 -17.32 0.56 4.33
CA ILE A 31 -17.33 0.20 2.89
C ILE A 31 -18.77 0.07 2.37
N VAL A 32 -19.66 -0.56 3.13
CA VAL A 32 -21.06 -0.73 2.73
C VAL A 32 -21.78 0.62 2.56
N LEU A 33 -21.46 1.61 3.39
CA LEU A 33 -22.05 2.95 3.34
C LEU A 33 -21.42 3.81 2.25
N SER A 34 -20.09 3.83 2.16
CA SER A 34 -19.36 4.68 1.21
C SER A 34 -19.35 4.13 -0.22
N LYS A 35 -19.51 2.81 -0.37
CA LYS A 35 -19.23 2.05 -1.60
C LYS A 35 -17.79 2.23 -2.11
N LYS A 36 -16.85 2.54 -1.20
CA LYS A 36 -15.43 2.72 -1.48
C LYS A 36 -14.57 1.88 -0.54
N TRP A 37 -13.41 1.45 -1.00
CA TRP A 37 -12.45 0.71 -0.16
C TRP A 37 -11.92 1.55 1.01
N SER A 38 -11.66 2.83 0.77
CA SER A 38 -11.25 3.79 1.78
C SER A 38 -11.71 5.20 1.38
N GLU A 39 -11.31 6.23 2.14
CA GLU A 39 -11.61 7.63 1.78
C GLU A 39 -10.97 8.04 0.44
N HIS A 40 -9.78 7.51 0.16
CA HIS A 40 -9.00 7.79 -1.05
C HIS A 40 -8.96 6.62 -2.04
N GLY A 41 -9.51 5.46 -1.69
CA GLY A 41 -9.53 4.27 -2.53
C GLY A 41 -10.63 4.27 -3.58
N SER A 42 -10.55 3.30 -4.49
CA SER A 42 -11.47 3.11 -5.61
C SER A 42 -12.90 2.88 -5.15
N ASN A 43 -13.85 3.23 -6.02
CA ASN A 43 -15.23 2.82 -5.82
C ASN A 43 -15.37 1.33 -6.10
N LEU A 44 -16.27 0.64 -5.38
CA LEU A 44 -16.47 -0.80 -5.56
C LEU A 44 -17.04 -1.16 -6.95
N ASP A 45 -17.85 -0.28 -7.54
CA ASP A 45 -18.42 -0.48 -8.88
C ASP A 45 -17.39 -0.38 -10.01
N GLU A 46 -16.21 0.19 -9.72
CA GLU A 46 -15.05 0.21 -10.64
C GLU A 46 -14.22 -1.09 -10.55
N CYS A 47 -14.58 -2.03 -9.67
CA CYS A 47 -13.87 -3.30 -9.47
C CYS A 47 -14.68 -4.48 -10.02
N GLU A 48 -14.86 -4.59 -11.33
CA GLU A 48 -15.66 -5.67 -11.94
C GLU A 48 -15.16 -7.07 -11.54
N GLU A 49 -13.83 -7.26 -11.50
CA GLU A 49 -13.19 -8.52 -11.12
C GLU A 49 -13.54 -8.99 -9.70
N LEU A 50 -13.86 -8.07 -8.77
CA LEU A 50 -14.33 -8.42 -7.43
C LEU A 50 -15.60 -9.27 -7.50
N PHE A 51 -16.57 -8.82 -8.30
CA PHE A 51 -17.88 -9.45 -8.37
C PHE A 51 -17.83 -10.74 -9.18
N ASP A 52 -17.04 -10.76 -10.25
CA ASP A 52 -16.79 -11.95 -11.05
C ASP A 52 -16.12 -13.06 -10.22
N ASN A 53 -15.08 -12.72 -9.47
CA ASN A 53 -14.41 -13.66 -8.56
C ASN A 53 -15.33 -14.22 -7.47
N MET A 54 -16.32 -13.43 -7.05
CA MET A 54 -17.31 -13.85 -6.06
C MET A 54 -18.53 -14.54 -6.69
N GLY A 55 -18.65 -14.55 -8.02
CA GLY A 55 -19.78 -15.12 -8.76
C GLY A 55 -21.11 -14.44 -8.43
N VAL A 56 -21.11 -13.13 -8.23
CA VAL A 56 -22.30 -12.36 -7.86
C VAL A 56 -22.59 -11.22 -8.84
N ASP A 57 -23.86 -10.85 -8.91
CA ASP A 57 -24.34 -9.71 -9.72
C ASP A 57 -23.99 -8.38 -9.03
N PRO A 58 -23.18 -7.49 -9.67
CA PRO A 58 -22.74 -6.24 -9.07
C PRO A 58 -23.91 -5.34 -8.67
N ASP A 59 -24.87 -5.14 -9.58
CA ASP A 59 -26.03 -4.27 -9.39
C ASP A 59 -26.90 -4.67 -8.19
N LYS A 60 -27.23 -5.96 -8.10
CA LYS A 60 -28.03 -6.51 -6.99
C LYS A 60 -27.27 -6.49 -5.68
N THR A 61 -25.95 -6.65 -5.72
CA THR A 61 -25.12 -6.71 -4.53
C THR A 61 -24.90 -5.31 -3.95
N LEU A 62 -24.51 -4.35 -4.78
CA LEU A 62 -24.26 -2.96 -4.37
C LEU A 62 -25.52 -2.28 -3.79
N LYS A 63 -26.70 -2.57 -4.36
CA LYS A 63 -27.99 -2.03 -3.89
C LYS A 63 -28.52 -2.68 -2.60
N CYS A 64 -27.94 -3.79 -2.15
CA CYS A 64 -28.40 -4.53 -0.98
C CYS A 64 -27.30 -4.65 0.09
N SER A 65 -27.38 -3.85 1.15
CA SER A 65 -26.36 -3.80 2.21
C SER A 65 -26.06 -5.17 2.84
N LEU A 66 -27.07 -6.03 3.03
CA LEU A 66 -26.88 -7.39 3.56
C LEU A 66 -26.11 -8.29 2.58
N LYS A 67 -26.40 -8.22 1.28
CA LYS A 67 -25.67 -8.98 0.26
C LYS A 67 -24.22 -8.49 0.15
N LEU A 68 -24.02 -7.18 0.10
CA LEU A 68 -22.70 -6.58 0.05
C LEU A 68 -21.87 -6.96 1.28
N LYS A 69 -22.44 -6.83 2.50
CA LYS A 69 -21.79 -7.25 3.74
C LYS A 69 -21.39 -8.73 3.72
N SER A 70 -22.29 -9.60 3.28
CA SER A 70 -22.02 -11.04 3.16
C SER A 70 -20.91 -11.34 2.16
N MET A 71 -20.87 -10.66 1.02
CA MET A 71 -19.80 -10.77 0.03
C MET A 71 -18.46 -10.31 0.61
N LEU A 72 -18.40 -9.11 1.20
CA LEU A 72 -17.17 -8.54 1.77
C LEU A 72 -16.60 -9.43 2.88
N THR A 73 -17.44 -9.97 3.75
CA THR A 73 -17.01 -10.87 4.85
C THR A 73 -16.35 -12.15 4.32
N LYS A 74 -16.74 -12.61 3.13
CA LYS A 74 -16.13 -13.79 2.48
C LYS A 74 -14.89 -13.42 1.68
N TRP A 75 -14.91 -12.29 1.00
CA TRP A 75 -13.86 -11.86 0.08
C TRP A 75 -12.63 -11.31 0.81
N ILE A 76 -12.81 -10.49 1.85
CA ILE A 76 -11.70 -9.85 2.58
C ILE A 76 -10.67 -10.89 3.08
N PRO A 77 -11.04 -12.02 3.70
CA PRO A 77 -10.06 -13.03 4.10
C PRO A 77 -9.30 -13.66 2.92
N LEU A 78 -9.95 -13.84 1.77
CA LEU A 78 -9.31 -14.36 0.56
C LEU A 78 -8.27 -13.36 0.06
N ARG A 79 -8.65 -12.08 -0.02
CA ARG A 79 -7.76 -10.99 -0.44
C ARG A 79 -6.58 -10.81 0.51
N LEU A 80 -6.80 -10.84 1.83
CA LEU A 80 -5.71 -10.75 2.81
C LEU A 80 -4.70 -11.90 2.68
N ARG A 81 -5.15 -13.12 2.37
CA ARG A 81 -4.24 -14.24 2.10
C ARG A 81 -3.44 -14.03 0.82
N TYR A 82 -4.08 -13.51 -0.23
CA TYR A 82 -3.39 -13.16 -1.47
C TYR A 82 -2.32 -12.08 -1.25
N ILE A 83 -2.67 -10.99 -0.55
CA ILE A 83 -1.72 -9.94 -0.18
C ILE A 83 -0.56 -10.51 0.64
N ALA A 84 -0.84 -11.42 1.58
CA ALA A 84 0.21 -12.06 2.37
C ALA A 84 1.18 -12.89 1.51
N SER A 85 0.68 -13.61 0.49
CA SER A 85 1.55 -14.35 -0.43
C SER A 85 2.37 -13.43 -1.33
N GLU A 86 1.79 -12.32 -1.80
CA GLU A 86 2.52 -11.33 -2.61
C GLU A 86 3.63 -10.66 -1.79
N MET A 87 3.31 -10.16 -0.60
CA MET A 87 4.32 -9.55 0.28
C MET A 87 5.40 -10.55 0.71
N GLU A 88 5.05 -11.83 0.94
CA GLU A 88 6.04 -12.87 1.18
C GLU A 88 6.96 -13.06 -0.03
N TYR A 89 6.40 -13.13 -1.24
CA TYR A 89 7.17 -13.26 -2.47
C TYR A 89 8.10 -12.06 -2.66
N GLU A 90 7.60 -10.84 -2.52
CA GLU A 90 8.37 -9.59 -2.60
C GLU A 90 9.58 -9.63 -1.65
N LEU A 91 9.34 -9.91 -0.37
CA LEU A 91 10.38 -9.86 0.67
C LEU A 91 11.35 -11.03 0.63
N ASN A 92 10.97 -12.16 0.04
CA ASN A 92 11.91 -13.25 -0.25
C ASN A 92 12.88 -12.88 -1.38
N ASN A 93 12.47 -12.01 -2.30
CA ASN A 93 13.30 -11.57 -3.42
C ASN A 93 14.13 -10.32 -3.08
N SER A 94 13.56 -9.37 -2.33
CA SER A 94 14.24 -8.14 -1.92
C SER A 94 13.54 -7.49 -0.72
N THR A 95 14.31 -7.03 0.25
CA THR A 95 13.82 -6.17 1.33
C THR A 95 13.97 -4.67 1.02
N THR A 96 14.47 -4.33 -0.17
CA THR A 96 14.59 -2.93 -0.61
C THR A 96 13.24 -2.41 -1.06
N ILE A 97 12.87 -1.24 -0.54
CA ILE A 97 11.69 -0.48 -0.94
C ILE A 97 12.09 0.85 -1.56
N TYR A 98 11.22 1.36 -2.41
CA TYR A 98 11.46 2.50 -3.29
C TYR A 98 10.40 3.56 -3.12
N ARG A 99 10.77 4.81 -3.38
CA ARG A 99 9.87 5.94 -3.44
C ARG A 99 10.33 6.91 -4.51
N ALA A 100 9.43 7.29 -5.39
CA ALA A 100 9.65 8.32 -6.40
C ALA A 100 8.98 9.63 -5.95
N ILE A 101 9.70 10.75 -6.11
CA ILE A 101 9.19 12.10 -5.85
C ILE A 101 9.39 12.94 -7.10
N SER A 102 8.28 13.41 -7.68
CA SER A 102 8.32 14.36 -8.80
C SER A 102 8.54 15.78 -8.28
N VAL A 103 9.50 16.49 -8.85
CA VAL A 103 9.88 17.85 -8.46
C VAL A 103 10.10 18.72 -9.68
N LYS A 104 9.71 19.99 -9.59
CA LYS A 104 10.04 20.96 -10.63
C LYS A 104 11.57 21.14 -10.73
N PRO A 105 12.15 21.31 -11.93
CA PRO A 105 13.59 21.45 -12.11
C PRO A 105 14.24 22.52 -11.21
N GLU A 106 13.59 23.67 -11.04
CA GLU A 106 14.07 24.77 -10.20
C GLU A 106 14.07 24.47 -8.70
N LYS A 107 13.38 23.41 -8.27
CA LYS A 107 13.32 22.94 -6.87
C LYS A 107 14.20 21.72 -6.61
N LEU A 108 14.82 21.12 -7.63
CA LEU A 108 15.54 19.86 -7.51
C LEU A 108 16.63 19.92 -6.41
N THR A 109 17.54 20.89 -6.49
CA THR A 109 18.64 21.03 -5.51
C THR A 109 18.12 21.29 -4.10
N GLU A 110 17.08 22.13 -3.96
CA GLU A 110 16.46 22.42 -2.66
C GLU A 110 15.85 21.15 -2.05
N THR A 111 15.12 20.37 -2.84
CA THR A 111 14.49 19.12 -2.38
C THR A 111 15.54 18.07 -2.04
N VAL A 112 16.57 17.87 -2.86
CA VAL A 112 17.65 16.91 -2.55
C VAL A 112 18.35 17.28 -1.25
N ASN A 113 18.64 18.56 -1.00
CA ASN A 113 19.24 19.00 0.27
C ASN A 113 18.33 18.76 1.48
N LYS A 114 17.02 18.98 1.34
CA LYS A 114 16.04 18.66 2.39
C LYS A 114 16.01 17.17 2.69
N LEU A 115 15.98 16.32 1.67
CA LEU A 115 15.96 14.87 1.82
C LEU A 115 17.28 14.33 2.40
N ASN A 116 18.44 14.91 2.04
CA ASN A 116 19.72 14.57 2.67
C ASN A 116 19.79 14.95 4.16
N ALA A 117 18.98 15.92 4.60
CA ALA A 117 18.86 16.31 6.01
C ALA A 117 17.70 15.61 6.73
N ALA A 118 16.97 14.72 6.04
CA ALA A 118 15.84 13.99 6.59
C ALA A 118 16.26 13.12 7.77
N LYS A 119 15.38 13.03 8.76
CA LYS A 119 15.59 12.24 9.97
C LYS A 119 14.54 11.15 10.14
N THR A 120 13.38 11.33 9.50
CA THR A 120 12.19 10.52 9.69
C THR A 120 11.54 10.16 8.37
N VAL A 121 10.70 9.12 8.38
CA VAL A 121 9.98 8.70 7.18
C VAL A 121 9.10 9.82 6.63
N SER A 122 8.45 10.61 7.48
CA SER A 122 7.60 11.72 7.04
C SER A 122 8.34 12.79 6.22
N ASP A 123 9.66 12.90 6.36
CA ASP A 123 10.47 13.83 5.55
C ASP A 123 10.52 13.42 4.07
N PHE A 124 10.39 12.11 3.80
CA PHE A 124 10.26 11.54 2.46
C PHE A 124 8.79 11.39 2.05
N GLY A 125 7.95 11.04 3.03
CA GLY A 125 6.55 10.62 2.92
C GLY A 125 6.35 9.13 3.24
N CYS A 126 5.11 8.73 3.53
CA CYS A 126 4.81 7.44 4.16
C CYS A 126 4.57 6.27 3.19
N TYR A 127 4.43 6.53 1.90
CA TYR A 127 4.07 5.52 0.89
C TYR A 127 5.29 5.05 0.10
N TRP A 128 5.57 3.76 0.11
CA TRP A 128 6.74 3.15 -0.54
C TRP A 128 6.30 1.95 -1.36
N SER A 129 7.09 1.49 -2.32
CA SER A 129 6.79 0.30 -3.14
C SER A 129 7.93 -0.72 -3.09
N SER A 130 7.63 -2.00 -3.27
CA SER A 130 8.65 -3.04 -3.52
C SER A 130 9.33 -2.90 -4.89
N SER A 131 8.76 -2.12 -5.81
CA SER A 131 9.26 -1.98 -7.18
C SER A 131 9.82 -0.58 -7.43
N GLU A 132 10.94 -0.50 -8.16
CA GLU A 132 11.55 0.77 -8.58
C GLU A 132 10.76 1.50 -9.69
N TYR A 133 9.86 0.77 -10.37
CA TYR A 133 9.09 1.28 -11.52
C TYR A 133 7.69 1.75 -11.16
N VAL A 134 7.24 1.44 -9.94
CA VAL A 134 5.88 1.71 -9.51
C VAL A 134 5.81 3.12 -8.92
N GLN A 135 5.04 3.98 -9.57
CA GLN A 135 4.75 5.31 -9.05
C GLN A 135 3.55 5.22 -8.10
N PRO A 136 3.64 5.69 -6.85
CA PRO A 136 2.50 5.70 -5.94
C PRO A 136 1.37 6.56 -6.50
N TRP A 137 0.11 6.19 -6.21
CA TRP A 137 -1.06 6.90 -6.67
C TRP A 137 -0.98 8.41 -6.41
N GLY A 138 -1.36 9.22 -7.41
CA GLY A 138 -1.39 10.67 -7.28
C GLY A 138 -0.06 11.38 -7.56
N ALA A 139 1.00 10.66 -7.93
CA ALA A 139 2.20 11.25 -8.53
C ALA A 139 1.88 11.81 -9.93
N LYS A 140 1.22 12.98 -9.99
CA LYS A 140 1.05 13.73 -11.24
C LYS A 140 2.41 14.30 -11.65
N THR A 141 3.17 13.50 -12.39
CA THR A 141 4.37 13.98 -13.07
C THR A 141 3.93 14.93 -14.18
N ASN A 142 4.22 16.22 -14.06
CA ASN A 142 3.98 17.12 -15.19
C ASN A 142 5.10 16.94 -16.21
N LYS A 143 4.78 17.16 -17.49
CA LYS A 143 5.78 17.17 -18.55
C LYS A 143 6.87 18.20 -18.23
N GLY A 144 8.08 17.73 -17.97
CA GLY A 144 9.24 18.56 -17.62
C GLY A 144 9.66 18.53 -16.15
N ASP A 145 8.88 17.90 -15.26
CA ASP A 145 9.31 17.64 -13.89
C ASP A 145 10.48 16.62 -13.89
N LYS A 146 11.34 16.74 -12.89
CA LYS A 146 12.42 15.79 -12.58
C LYS A 146 11.95 14.78 -11.54
N THR A 147 12.48 13.56 -11.60
CA THR A 147 12.16 12.52 -10.62
C THR A 147 13.36 12.30 -9.71
N ILE A 148 13.10 12.31 -8.40
CA ILE A 148 14.02 11.86 -7.37
C ILE A 148 13.59 10.45 -6.97
N TYR A 149 14.50 9.48 -7.02
CA TYR A 149 14.29 8.14 -6.52
C TYR A 149 15.01 7.97 -5.20
N ILE A 150 14.28 7.46 -4.22
CA ILE A 150 14.79 7.12 -2.92
C ILE A 150 14.62 5.62 -2.76
N LYS A 151 15.64 4.94 -2.25
CA LYS A 151 15.53 3.55 -1.82
C LYS A 151 16.12 3.35 -0.44
N MET A 152 15.55 2.41 0.30
CA MET A 152 16.04 1.97 1.62
C MET A 152 15.66 0.52 1.88
N GLU A 153 16.25 -0.10 2.89
CA GLU A 153 15.76 -1.38 3.41
C GLU A 153 14.46 -1.16 4.21
N LEU A 154 13.46 -2.02 4.00
CA LEU A 154 12.18 -1.96 4.71
C LEU A 154 12.40 -2.20 6.22
N PRO A 155 12.17 -1.21 7.09
CA PRO A 155 12.21 -1.43 8.53
C PRO A 155 10.86 -2.01 8.99
N LEU A 156 10.80 -3.30 9.32
CA LEU A 156 9.53 -3.95 9.70
C LEU A 156 8.83 -3.28 10.88
N GLU A 157 9.57 -2.78 11.87
CA GLU A 157 8.97 -2.05 13.00
C GLU A 157 8.31 -0.72 12.59
N ALA A 158 8.75 -0.13 11.47
CA ALA A 158 8.18 1.07 10.89
C ALA A 158 6.90 0.79 10.11
N LEU A 159 6.62 -0.45 9.73
CA LEU A 159 5.46 -0.79 8.93
C LEU A 159 4.16 -0.48 9.69
N ASP A 160 3.31 0.35 9.09
CA ASP A 160 1.91 0.46 9.45
C ASP A 160 1.12 -0.59 8.68
N ILE A 161 0.95 -1.76 9.30
CA ILE A 161 0.30 -2.88 8.63
C ILE A 161 -1.17 -2.60 8.31
N ILE A 162 -1.86 -1.78 9.11
CA ILE A 162 -3.27 -1.48 8.88
C ILE A 162 -3.39 -0.59 7.64
N GLU A 163 -2.64 0.50 7.57
CA GLU A 163 -2.70 1.38 6.39
C GLU A 163 -2.14 0.70 5.14
N THR A 164 -1.10 -0.13 5.27
CA THR A 164 -0.59 -0.97 4.17
C THR A 164 -1.68 -1.89 3.61
N LEU A 165 -2.39 -2.60 4.47
CA LEU A 165 -3.46 -3.52 4.05
C LEU A 165 -4.70 -2.78 3.54
N ARG A 166 -5.02 -1.58 4.04
CA ARG A 166 -6.10 -0.75 3.51
C ARG A 166 -5.83 -0.33 2.07
N SER A 167 -4.57 0.02 1.77
CA SER A 167 -4.13 0.33 0.41
C SER A 167 -4.16 -0.90 -0.48
N ARG A 168 -3.54 -2.01 -0.05
CA ARG A 168 -3.47 -3.25 -0.86
C ARG A 168 -4.79 -4.00 -1.03
N ILE A 169 -5.77 -3.77 -0.16
CA ILE A 169 -7.14 -4.32 -0.33
C ILE A 169 -7.85 -3.67 -1.52
N ASP A 170 -7.53 -2.43 -1.87
CA ASP A 170 -8.04 -1.80 -3.07
C ASP A 170 -7.62 -2.64 -4.28
N PHE A 171 -8.59 -3.20 -4.99
CA PHE A 171 -8.30 -4.13 -6.07
C PHE A 171 -7.56 -3.45 -7.22
N ASN A 172 -7.98 -2.24 -7.58
CA ASN A 172 -7.45 -1.56 -8.76
C ASN A 172 -6.07 -0.94 -8.49
N ASN A 173 -5.89 -0.33 -7.33
CA ASN A 173 -4.62 0.35 -7.00
C ASN A 173 -3.64 -0.56 -6.23
N GLY A 174 -4.16 -1.50 -5.44
CA GLY A 174 -3.34 -2.28 -4.51
C GLY A 174 -2.43 -3.31 -5.15
N ASP A 175 -2.84 -3.90 -6.29
CA ASP A 175 -2.03 -4.89 -7.02
C ASP A 175 -0.91 -4.23 -7.82
N ASP A 176 -1.20 -3.08 -8.45
CA ASP A 176 -0.22 -2.34 -9.23
C ASP A 176 0.82 -1.65 -8.35
N GLU A 177 0.42 -1.14 -7.18
CA GLU A 177 1.28 -0.26 -6.39
C GLU A 177 2.24 -1.01 -5.45
N GLN A 178 1.90 -2.25 -5.10
CA GLN A 178 2.66 -3.06 -4.15
C GLN A 178 3.12 -2.25 -2.92
N GLU A 179 2.19 -1.48 -2.37
CA GLU A 179 2.51 -0.38 -1.46
C GLU A 179 2.89 -0.87 -0.06
N TYR A 180 3.83 -0.18 0.58
CA TYR A 180 4.17 -0.29 2.00
C TYR A 180 3.95 1.07 2.65
N ASN A 181 3.02 1.15 3.61
CA ASN A 181 2.81 2.35 4.41
C ASN A 181 3.67 2.29 5.67
N LEU A 182 4.50 3.31 5.87
CA LEU A 182 5.41 3.41 6.98
C LEU A 182 4.99 4.51 7.96
N LYS A 183 5.11 4.24 9.26
CA LYS A 183 4.88 5.18 10.35
C LYS A 183 5.79 6.40 10.19
N GLY A 184 5.20 7.57 9.95
CA GLY A 184 5.95 8.79 9.62
C GLY A 184 7.01 9.20 10.65
N CYS A 185 6.79 8.93 11.94
CA CYS A 185 7.74 9.25 13.01
C CYS A 185 8.96 8.33 13.09
N PHE A 186 9.00 7.26 12.28
CA PHE A 186 10.10 6.30 12.34
C PHE A 186 11.40 6.93 11.83
N PRO A 187 12.54 6.77 12.56
CA PRO A 187 13.81 7.33 12.13
C PRO A 187 14.39 6.57 10.93
N VAL A 188 14.87 7.30 9.93
CA VAL A 188 15.56 6.71 8.78
C VAL A 188 17.06 6.87 8.97
N LYS A 189 17.83 5.80 8.75
CA LYS A 189 19.29 5.80 8.91
C LYS A 189 20.03 5.62 7.59
N ASP A 190 19.51 4.74 6.73
CA ASP A 190 20.19 4.33 5.51
C ASP A 190 19.23 4.46 4.33
N PHE A 191 19.48 5.45 3.48
CA PHE A 191 18.77 5.64 2.21
C PHE A 191 19.76 6.11 1.15
N SER A 192 19.43 5.88 -0.12
CA SER A 192 20.17 6.46 -1.24
C SER A 192 19.24 7.24 -2.14
N ILE A 193 19.71 8.38 -2.61
CA ILE A 193 18.99 9.26 -3.54
C ILE A 193 19.66 9.22 -4.91
N THR A 194 18.87 9.02 -5.96
CA THR A 194 19.27 9.21 -7.36
C THR A 194 18.28 10.12 -8.07
N ASN A 195 18.67 10.72 -9.19
CA ASN A 195 17.80 11.58 -10.00
C ASN A 195 18.04 11.39 -11.50
N ASP A 196 17.00 11.70 -12.28
CA ASP A 196 16.97 11.68 -13.76
C ASP A 196 17.39 13.02 -14.39
#